data_AF-A0A915UQT4-F1
#
_entry.id   AF-A0A915UQT4-F1
#
_cell.length_a   1.000
_cell.length_b   1.000
_cell.length_c   1.000
_cell.angle_alpha   90.00
_cell.angle_beta   90.00
_cell.angle_gamma   90.00
#
_symmetry.space_group_name_H-M   'P 1'
#
loop_
_entity.id
_entity.type
_entity.pdbx_description
1 polymer ?
#
loop_
_entity_poly.entity_id
_entity_poly.type
_entity_poly.pdbx_seq_one_letter_code
_entity_poly.pdbx_strand_id
1 'polypeptide(L)'
;MGPLILRPSTGVAETDQRPLRFEQRLVLHQWLLSLFGVDSFDKLAAALRAPELEGFDENSVARFYHALCLHTPAENRPSLPSDLLLAYDQNIVRHWRRITEKRNHLGPFLFPKYFQYLALLFTEIYLDRYFRDPVGLCAQLNQYREHFNQRAPEASRVNEYKREDLNKVAFWMATGSGKTLLMHINILQYQHYLKLHGGKREDRIILLTPSEELSHQHREEFQLSGIDAEVYSKEGELFSPHRVVIIDIHKLRDDMGEKTVAVNAFEGRNLVLVDEGHRGTSGVEIGAWMQKRNQLCENGFSFEYSATFGQAIKASGNRELEQVYAKCILFDYS
;
A
#
# COMPACT_ATOMS: atom_id res chain seq x y z
N MET A 1 64.96 5.18 27.82
CA MET A 1 64.57 4.92 26.42
C MET A 1 63.56 3.79 26.46
N GLY A 2 62.24 3.92 26.47
CA GLY A 2 61.25 4.91 26.05
C GLY A 2 59.99 4.05 25.78
N PRO A 3 58.77 4.41 26.23
CA PRO A 3 57.67 3.44 26.38
C PRO A 3 57.08 2.99 25.04
N LEU A 4 56.58 1.74 25.00
CA LEU A 4 55.77 1.19 23.92
C LEU A 4 54.50 2.05 23.74
N ILE A 5 54.38 2.71 22.59
CA ILE A 5 53.16 3.44 22.20
C ILE A 5 52.18 2.41 21.64
N LEU A 6 51.15 2.07 22.42
CA LEU A 6 49.95 1.41 21.94
C LEU A 6 49.21 2.35 20.97
N ARG A 7 49.13 1.97 19.70
CA ARG A 7 48.23 2.62 18.74
C ARG A 7 46.80 2.18 19.05
N PRO A 8 45.82 3.10 19.18
CA PRO A 8 44.43 2.72 19.33
C PRO A 8 43.90 2.20 17.99
N SER A 9 43.39 0.97 18.00
CA SER A 9 42.63 0.37 16.91
C SER A 9 41.23 1.00 16.86
N THR A 10 41.08 2.13 16.17
CA THR A 10 39.76 2.64 15.79
C THR A 10 39.32 1.94 14.51
N GLY A 11 38.86 0.69 14.64
CA GLY A 11 38.13 0.00 13.58
C GLY A 11 36.69 0.51 13.55
N VAL A 12 36.47 1.70 12.99
CA VAL A 12 35.14 2.02 12.44
C VAL A 12 35.09 1.22 11.15
N ALA A 13 34.26 0.17 11.11
CA ALA A 13 34.02 -0.56 9.88
C ALA A 13 33.61 0.45 8.80
N GLU A 14 34.42 0.60 7.75
CA GLU A 14 34.05 1.39 6.58
C GLU A 14 32.75 0.82 6.04
N THR A 15 31.65 1.53 6.26
CA THR A 15 30.37 1.22 5.61
C THR A 15 30.60 1.30 4.11
N ASP A 16 30.38 0.19 3.40
CA ASP A 16 30.42 0.13 1.94
C ASP A 16 29.60 1.30 1.39
N GLN A 17 30.27 2.26 0.75
CA GLN A 17 29.61 3.47 0.24
C GLN A 17 28.81 3.22 -1.05
N ARG A 18 28.78 1.98 -1.55
CA ARG A 18 27.97 1.63 -2.72
C ARG A 18 26.49 1.90 -2.44
N PRO A 19 25.79 2.62 -3.34
CA PRO A 19 24.36 2.86 -3.18
C PRO A 19 23.60 1.54 -3.04
N LEU A 20 22.72 1.50 -2.05
CA LEU A 20 21.73 0.44 -1.87
C LEU A 20 20.80 0.36 -3.07
N ARG A 21 20.34 -0.87 -3.37
CA ARG A 21 19.28 -1.09 -4.36
C ARG A 21 17.97 -0.47 -3.89
N PHE A 22 17.04 -0.23 -4.81
CA PHE A 22 15.79 0.46 -4.50
C PHE A 22 14.92 -0.28 -3.48
N GLU A 23 14.79 -1.60 -3.63
CA GLU A 23 14.06 -2.50 -2.71
C GLU A 23 14.65 -2.48 -1.28
N GLN A 24 15.92 -2.12 -1.12
CA GLN A 24 16.57 -2.00 0.19
C GLN A 24 16.30 -0.65 0.86
N ARG A 25 15.62 0.28 0.18
CA ARG A 25 15.32 1.65 0.64
C ARG A 25 13.85 1.84 1.02
N LEU A 26 13.05 0.77 1.05
CA LEU A 26 11.62 0.80 1.35
C LEU A 26 11.35 0.99 2.85
N VAL A 27 11.41 2.23 3.32
CA VAL A 27 11.39 2.57 4.76
C VAL A 27 10.07 2.17 5.41
N LEU A 28 8.92 2.45 4.77
CA LEU A 28 7.61 2.09 5.32
C LEU A 28 7.43 0.58 5.46
N HIS A 29 7.78 -0.18 4.42
CA HIS A 29 7.75 -1.64 4.46
C HIS A 29 8.63 -2.23 5.57
N GLN A 30 9.87 -1.74 5.70
CA GLN A 30 10.79 -2.19 6.74
C GLN A 30 10.32 -1.80 8.14
N TRP A 31 9.74 -0.62 8.31
CA TRP A 31 9.14 -0.21 9.57
C TRP A 31 8.00 -1.16 9.99
N LEU A 32 7.11 -1.55 9.06
CA LEU A 32 6.05 -2.52 9.35
C LEU A 32 6.60 -3.89 9.76
N LEU A 33 7.63 -4.40 9.07
CA LEU A 33 8.32 -5.64 9.46
C LEU A 33 8.89 -5.54 10.88
N SER A 34 9.47 -4.38 11.23
CA SER A 34 10.05 -4.16 12.56
C SER A 34 9.00 -4.23 13.69
N LEU A 35 7.72 -3.97 13.41
CA LEU A 35 6.63 -4.13 14.40
C LEU A 35 6.40 -5.59 14.79
N PHE A 36 6.86 -6.54 13.95
CA PHE A 36 6.85 -7.97 14.20
C PHE A 36 8.23 -8.49 14.66
N GLY A 37 9.20 -7.61 14.90
CA GLY A 37 10.54 -7.98 15.37
C GLY A 37 11.41 -8.66 14.29
N VAL A 38 11.07 -8.49 13.00
CA VAL A 38 11.81 -9.09 11.88
C VAL A 38 12.33 -8.01 10.92
N ASP A 39 13.42 -8.32 10.22
CA ASP A 39 14.09 -7.41 9.28
C ASP A 39 13.81 -7.72 7.80
N SER A 40 13.11 -8.82 7.50
CA SER A 40 12.77 -9.22 6.14
C SER A 40 11.41 -9.91 6.06
N PHE A 41 10.77 -9.76 4.89
CA PHE A 41 9.50 -10.43 4.60
C PHE A 41 9.62 -11.96 4.66
N ASP A 42 10.71 -12.53 4.17
CA ASP A 42 10.95 -13.97 4.21
C ASP A 42 10.92 -14.53 5.63
N LYS A 43 11.48 -13.81 6.62
CA LYS A 43 11.44 -14.23 8.03
C LYS A 43 10.01 -14.20 8.58
N LEU A 44 9.22 -13.17 8.25
CA LEU A 44 7.82 -13.09 8.66
C LEU A 44 6.98 -14.21 8.01
N ALA A 45 7.19 -14.43 6.72
CA ALA A 45 6.40 -15.34 5.91
C ALA A 45 6.75 -16.82 6.12
N ALA A 46 7.94 -17.14 6.63
CA ALA A 46 8.44 -18.52 6.76
C ALA A 46 7.44 -19.44 7.46
N ALA A 47 6.79 -18.96 8.52
CA ALA A 47 5.80 -19.72 9.30
C ALA A 47 4.40 -19.76 8.68
N LEU A 48 4.14 -19.01 7.61
CA LEU A 48 2.81 -18.82 7.03
C LEU A 48 2.63 -19.48 5.66
N ARG A 49 3.71 -19.98 5.05
CA ARG A 49 3.69 -20.55 3.69
C ARG A 49 2.96 -21.89 3.56
N ALA A 50 2.74 -22.58 4.67
CA ALA A 50 2.09 -23.88 4.69
C ALA A 50 0.63 -23.77 4.17
N PRO A 51 0.25 -24.48 3.09
CA PRO A 51 -1.09 -24.38 2.50
C PRO A 51 -2.23 -24.72 3.48
N GLU A 52 -1.96 -25.50 4.53
CA GLU A 52 -2.92 -25.90 5.56
C GLU A 52 -3.37 -24.72 6.44
N LEU A 53 -2.64 -23.61 6.39
CA LEU A 53 -2.96 -22.34 7.04
C LEU A 53 -3.90 -21.47 6.19
N GLU A 54 -4.18 -21.84 4.93
CA GLU A 54 -5.21 -21.17 4.14
C GLU A 54 -6.59 -21.59 4.66
N GLY A 55 -7.21 -20.72 5.44
CA GLY A 55 -8.51 -21.03 6.02
C GLY A 55 -8.87 -20.16 7.21
N PHE A 56 -10.14 -20.28 7.60
CA PHE A 56 -10.68 -19.75 8.85
C PHE A 56 -11.02 -20.91 9.79
N ASP A 57 -10.90 -20.72 11.10
CA ASP A 57 -11.39 -21.67 12.11
C ASP A 57 -12.91 -21.54 12.34
N GLU A 58 -13.46 -22.34 13.27
CA GLU A 58 -14.89 -22.28 13.63
C GLU A 58 -15.35 -20.91 14.17
N ASN A 59 -14.43 -20.12 14.73
CA ASN A 59 -14.71 -18.79 15.28
C ASN A 59 -14.51 -17.69 14.25
N SER A 60 -14.28 -18.04 12.97
CA SER A 60 -13.98 -17.09 11.90
C SER A 60 -12.70 -16.29 12.11
N VAL A 61 -11.70 -16.91 12.74
CA VAL A 61 -10.34 -16.36 12.87
C VAL A 61 -9.44 -17.01 11.80
N ALA A 62 -8.59 -16.24 11.15
CA ALA A 62 -7.67 -16.81 10.16
C ALA A 62 -6.62 -17.70 10.83
N ARG A 63 -6.30 -18.85 10.23
CA ARG A 63 -5.24 -19.71 10.75
C ARG A 63 -3.87 -19.02 10.72
N PHE A 64 -3.68 -18.04 9.84
CA PHE A 64 -2.50 -17.16 9.84
C PHE A 64 -2.35 -16.33 11.11
N TYR A 65 -3.44 -15.87 11.73
CA TYR A 65 -3.38 -15.16 13.02
C TYR A 65 -2.79 -16.07 14.11
N HIS A 66 -3.26 -17.32 14.18
CA HIS A 66 -2.76 -18.30 15.15
C HIS A 66 -1.29 -18.61 14.91
N ALA A 67 -0.89 -18.81 13.66
CA ALA A 67 0.51 -19.03 13.29
C ALA A 67 1.38 -17.82 13.63
N LEU A 68 0.93 -16.60 13.36
CA LEU A 68 1.64 -15.37 13.76
C LEU A 68 1.79 -15.27 15.29
N CYS A 69 0.75 -15.57 16.06
CA CYS A 69 0.83 -15.52 17.52
C CYS A 69 1.81 -16.57 18.08
N LEU A 70 1.86 -17.75 17.47
CA LEU A 70 2.76 -18.83 17.86
C LEU A 70 4.22 -18.51 17.54
N HIS A 71 4.50 -18.01 16.33
CA HIS A 71 5.87 -17.80 15.85
C HIS A 71 6.41 -16.39 16.10
N THR A 72 5.54 -15.44 16.40
CA THR A 72 5.89 -14.08 16.84
C THR A 72 5.08 -13.75 18.10
N PRO A 73 5.52 -14.23 19.28
CA PRO A 73 4.85 -13.97 20.56
C PRO A 73 4.73 -12.47 20.87
N ALA A 74 3.77 -12.10 21.73
CA ALA A 74 3.46 -10.70 22.04
C ALA A 74 4.68 -9.94 22.60
N GLU A 75 5.56 -10.63 23.33
CA GLU A 75 6.82 -10.05 23.83
C GLU A 75 7.74 -9.51 22.72
N ASN A 76 7.70 -10.12 21.53
CA ASN A 76 8.49 -9.72 20.36
C ASN A 76 7.78 -8.67 19.49
N ARG A 77 6.51 -8.36 19.78
CA ARG A 77 5.68 -7.38 19.06
C ARG A 77 4.89 -6.49 20.04
N PRO A 78 5.56 -5.75 20.94
CA PRO A 78 4.88 -5.01 22.01
C PRO A 78 3.88 -3.96 21.51
N SER A 79 4.08 -3.44 20.29
CA SER A 79 3.16 -2.49 19.64
C SER A 79 1.94 -3.14 18.98
N LEU A 80 1.89 -4.47 18.92
CA LEU A 80 0.86 -5.28 18.29
C LEU A 80 0.50 -6.44 19.24
N PRO A 81 -0.12 -6.20 20.41
CA PRO A 81 -0.57 -7.27 21.30
C PRO A 81 -1.60 -8.19 20.61
N SER A 82 -1.76 -9.41 21.11
CA SER A 82 -2.60 -10.44 20.45
C SER A 82 -4.05 -9.99 20.24
N ASP A 83 -4.65 -9.28 21.19
CA ASP A 83 -6.03 -8.80 21.05
C ASP A 83 -6.18 -7.75 19.94
N LEU A 84 -5.18 -6.87 19.77
CA LEU A 84 -5.18 -5.90 18.67
C LEU A 84 -4.99 -6.62 17.32
N LEU A 85 -4.07 -7.59 17.28
CA LEU A 85 -3.85 -8.39 16.08
C LEU A 85 -5.09 -9.21 15.69
N LEU A 86 -5.84 -9.72 16.69
CA LEU A 86 -7.10 -10.41 16.48
C LEU A 86 -8.19 -9.47 15.96
N ALA A 87 -8.25 -8.23 16.46
CA ALA A 87 -9.19 -7.24 15.93
C ALA A 87 -8.93 -6.92 14.45
N TYR A 88 -7.66 -6.80 14.05
CA TYR A 88 -7.27 -6.66 12.65
C TYR A 88 -7.64 -7.90 11.83
N ASP A 89 -7.35 -9.10 12.34
CA ASP A 89 -7.74 -10.36 11.70
C ASP A 89 -9.24 -10.43 11.42
N GLN A 90 -10.07 -10.14 12.43
CA GLN A 90 -11.52 -10.15 12.31
C GLN A 90 -12.01 -9.16 11.25
N ASN A 91 -11.34 -8.00 11.13
CA ASN A 91 -11.66 -7.04 10.08
C ASN A 91 -11.35 -7.59 8.68
N ILE A 92 -10.17 -8.21 8.53
CA ILE A 92 -9.73 -8.86 7.29
C ILE A 92 -10.71 -9.96 6.90
N VAL A 93 -11.05 -10.88 7.81
CA VAL A 93 -11.96 -12.00 7.54
C VAL A 93 -13.33 -11.49 7.11
N ARG A 94 -13.87 -10.47 7.81
CA ARG A 94 -15.15 -9.84 7.48
C ARG A 94 -15.15 -9.27 6.06
N HIS A 95 -14.11 -8.51 5.70
CA HIS A 95 -14.01 -7.88 4.38
C HIS A 95 -13.73 -8.90 3.27
N TRP A 96 -12.87 -9.88 3.52
CA TRP A 96 -12.58 -10.96 2.59
C TRP A 96 -13.85 -11.73 2.22
N ARG A 97 -14.64 -12.14 3.22
CA ARG A 97 -15.92 -12.85 3.00
C ARG A 97 -16.88 -12.01 2.16
N ARG A 98 -17.03 -10.72 2.46
CA ARG A 98 -17.89 -9.81 1.68
C ARG A 98 -17.46 -9.73 0.21
N ILE A 99 -16.16 -9.56 -0.05
CA ILE A 99 -15.63 -9.38 -1.40
C ILE A 99 -15.66 -10.67 -2.23
N THR A 100 -15.58 -11.83 -1.57
CA THR A 100 -15.55 -13.15 -2.23
C THR A 100 -16.90 -13.86 -2.29
N GLU A 101 -17.94 -13.36 -1.60
CA GLU A 101 -19.25 -14.01 -1.47
C GLU A 101 -19.82 -14.53 -2.81
N LYS A 102 -19.98 -13.66 -3.82
CA LYS A 102 -20.52 -14.09 -5.12
C LYS A 102 -19.59 -15.07 -5.85
N ARG A 103 -18.27 -14.87 -5.76
CA ARG A 103 -17.28 -15.77 -6.39
C ARG A 103 -17.35 -17.17 -5.78
N ASN A 104 -17.53 -17.26 -4.47
CA ASN A 104 -17.69 -18.52 -3.74
C ASN A 104 -19.00 -19.25 -4.06
N HIS A 105 -20.05 -18.54 -4.52
CA HIS A 105 -21.26 -19.18 -5.03
C HIS A 105 -21.11 -19.72 -6.46
N LEU A 106 -20.19 -19.15 -7.25
CA LEU A 106 -19.98 -19.51 -8.66
C LEU A 106 -18.83 -20.50 -8.87
N GLY A 107 -18.00 -20.73 -7.85
CA GLY A 107 -16.77 -21.51 -7.95
C GLY A 107 -16.25 -22.01 -6.60
N PRO A 108 -14.98 -22.44 -6.53
CA PRO A 108 -14.40 -22.92 -5.28
C PRO A 108 -14.32 -21.82 -4.23
N PHE A 109 -14.40 -22.20 -2.96
CA PHE A 109 -14.27 -21.26 -1.85
C PHE A 109 -12.87 -20.63 -1.84
N LEU A 110 -12.82 -19.31 -1.88
CA LEU A 110 -11.58 -18.54 -1.92
C LEU A 110 -11.09 -18.20 -0.50
N PHE A 111 -9.88 -18.66 -0.17
CA PHE A 111 -9.14 -18.23 1.02
C PHE A 111 -7.98 -17.31 0.63
N PRO A 112 -7.60 -16.35 1.50
CA PRO A 112 -6.42 -15.54 1.26
C PRO A 112 -5.18 -16.42 1.27
N LYS A 113 -4.24 -16.14 0.36
CA LYS A 113 -2.87 -16.64 0.48
C LYS A 113 -2.14 -15.86 1.57
N TYR A 114 -1.06 -16.43 2.13
CA TYR A 114 -0.30 -15.78 3.22
C TYR A 114 0.16 -14.35 2.87
N PHE A 115 0.63 -14.11 1.64
CA PHE A 115 1.08 -12.78 1.21
C PHE A 115 -0.09 -11.80 1.03
N GLN A 116 -1.28 -12.28 0.65
CA GLN A 116 -2.49 -11.45 0.60
C GLN A 116 -2.94 -11.09 2.02
N TYR A 117 -2.95 -12.06 2.93
CA TYR A 117 -3.26 -11.82 4.34
C TYR A 117 -2.31 -10.81 4.96
N LEU A 118 -0.99 -10.96 4.76
CA LEU A 118 0.01 -10.02 5.28
C LEU A 118 -0.12 -8.62 4.65
N ALA A 119 -0.41 -8.52 3.35
CA ALA A 119 -0.67 -7.24 2.70
C ALA A 119 -1.87 -6.53 3.33
N LEU A 120 -2.97 -7.26 3.57
CA LEU A 120 -4.16 -6.71 4.24
C LEU A 120 -3.88 -6.33 5.68
N LEU A 121 -3.13 -7.15 6.42
CA LEU A 121 -2.74 -6.87 7.80
C LEU A 121 -1.86 -5.62 7.91
N PHE A 122 -0.92 -5.42 6.99
CA PHE A 122 -0.11 -4.21 6.93
C PHE A 122 -0.99 -2.98 6.67
N THR A 123 -2.02 -3.12 5.83
CA THR A 123 -3.02 -2.08 5.60
C THR A 123 -3.85 -1.77 6.86
N GLU A 124 -4.29 -2.79 7.62
CA GLU A 124 -4.99 -2.59 8.90
C GLU A 124 -4.16 -1.73 9.86
N ILE A 125 -2.90 -2.13 10.07
CA ILE A 125 -1.96 -1.46 10.98
C ILE A 125 -1.74 -0.01 10.56
N TYR A 126 -1.52 0.21 9.26
CA TYR A 126 -1.24 1.54 8.73
C TYR A 126 -2.45 2.46 8.85
N LEU A 127 -3.63 2.03 8.39
CA LEU A 127 -4.84 2.84 8.37
C LEU A 127 -5.34 3.16 9.78
N ASP A 128 -5.26 2.22 10.71
CA ASP A 128 -5.62 2.48 12.10
C ASP A 128 -4.77 3.62 12.68
N ARG A 129 -3.45 3.61 12.43
CA ARG A 129 -2.56 4.67 12.91
C ARG A 129 -2.77 5.99 12.15
N TYR A 130 -2.94 5.92 10.84
CA TYR A 130 -3.17 7.08 9.98
C TYR A 130 -4.40 7.87 10.40
N PHE A 131 -5.51 7.19 10.67
CA PHE A 131 -6.76 7.85 11.06
C PHE A 131 -6.82 8.25 12.53
N ARG A 132 -6.19 7.46 13.42
CA ARG A 132 -6.20 7.73 14.87
C ARG A 132 -5.27 8.86 15.29
N ASP A 133 -4.02 8.82 14.81
CA ASP A 133 -2.98 9.76 15.17
C ASP A 133 -1.95 9.89 14.03
N PRO A 134 -2.26 10.67 12.98
CA PRO A 134 -1.34 10.88 11.86
C PRO A 134 -0.06 11.61 12.27
N VAL A 135 -0.08 12.38 13.37
CA VAL A 135 1.11 13.08 13.89
C VAL A 135 2.06 12.06 14.51
N GLY A 136 1.54 11.16 15.35
CA GLY A 136 2.30 10.06 15.93
C GLY A 136 2.83 9.09 14.88
N LEU A 137 2.04 8.77 13.84
CA LEU A 137 2.50 7.95 12.71
C LEU A 137 3.69 8.61 11.99
N CYS A 138 3.59 9.90 11.67
CA CYS A 138 4.68 10.66 11.04
C CYS A 138 5.96 10.61 11.87
N ALA A 139 5.84 10.85 13.19
CA ALA A 139 6.97 10.83 14.10
C ALA A 139 7.64 9.44 14.18
N GLN A 140 6.84 8.37 14.25
CA GLN A 140 7.35 6.99 14.27
C GLN A 140 8.10 6.63 12.98
N LEU A 141 7.57 7.02 11.81
CA LEU A 141 8.22 6.81 10.53
C LEU A 141 9.52 7.60 10.41
N ASN A 142 9.55 8.85 10.88
CA ASN A 142 10.76 9.67 10.88
C ASN A 142 11.84 9.14 11.84
N GLN A 143 11.44 8.63 13.01
CA GLN A 143 12.36 7.95 13.92
C GLN A 143 12.99 6.72 13.27
N TYR A 144 12.19 5.88 12.61
CA TYR A 144 12.69 4.71 11.90
C TYR A 144 13.57 5.09 10.69
N ARG A 145 13.18 6.11 9.93
CA ARG A 145 13.96 6.67 8.82
C ARG A 145 15.34 7.17 9.26
N GLU A 146 15.43 7.84 10.41
CA GLU A 146 16.71 8.31 10.94
C GLU A 146 17.63 7.13 11.26
N HIS A 147 17.08 6.11 11.92
CA HIS A 147 17.79 4.87 12.21
C HIS A 147 18.26 4.13 10.95
N PHE A 148 17.45 4.13 9.89
CA PHE A 148 17.86 3.63 8.57
C PHE A 148 19.01 4.45 7.98
N ASN A 149 18.89 5.78 7.98
CA ASN A 149 19.85 6.69 7.37
C ASN A 149 21.21 6.78 8.09
N GLN A 150 21.28 6.43 9.38
CA GLN A 150 22.52 6.31 10.13
C GLN A 150 23.45 5.21 9.57
N ARG A 151 22.88 4.19 8.93
CA ARG A 151 23.62 3.07 8.34
C ARG A 151 23.65 3.09 6.82
N ALA A 152 22.72 3.80 6.20
CA ALA A 152 22.65 3.91 4.75
C ALA A 152 23.76 4.84 4.22
N PRO A 153 24.40 4.49 3.08
CA PRO A 153 25.23 5.41 2.32
C PRO A 153 24.47 6.69 1.99
N GLU A 154 25.18 7.82 1.89
CA GLU A 154 24.55 9.13 1.66
C GLU A 154 23.64 9.15 0.42
N ALA A 155 24.07 8.49 -0.66
CA ALA A 155 23.30 8.36 -1.90
C ALA A 155 21.96 7.62 -1.72
N SER A 156 21.84 6.76 -0.70
CA SER A 156 20.67 5.92 -0.43
C SER A 156 19.75 6.45 0.65
N ARG A 157 20.13 7.56 1.31
CA ARG A 157 19.34 8.17 2.36
C ARG A 157 17.95 8.57 1.85
N VAL A 158 16.95 8.34 2.70
CA VAL A 158 15.56 8.71 2.43
C VAL A 158 15.26 10.07 3.08
N ASN A 159 14.46 10.90 2.44
CA ASN A 159 14.05 12.20 2.95
C ASN A 159 13.10 12.05 4.15
N GLU A 160 12.92 13.12 4.91
CA GLU A 160 11.96 13.15 6.00
C GLU A 160 10.52 12.95 5.47
N TYR A 161 9.71 12.23 6.25
CA TYR A 161 8.27 12.16 6.06
C TYR A 161 7.63 13.46 6.51
N LYS A 162 6.76 13.98 5.65
CA LYS A 162 5.82 15.05 5.95
C LYS A 162 4.42 14.44 6.09
N ARG A 163 3.51 15.21 6.67
CA ARG A 163 2.12 14.77 6.84
C ARG A 163 1.47 14.43 5.50
N GLU A 164 1.80 15.17 4.45
CA GLU A 164 1.27 14.96 3.11
C GLU A 164 1.79 13.68 2.45
N ASP A 165 2.88 13.08 2.96
CA ASP A 165 3.38 11.80 2.46
C ASP A 165 2.54 10.61 2.97
N LEU A 166 1.78 10.80 4.05
CA LEU A 166 1.04 9.71 4.72
C LEU A 166 -0.26 9.33 4.01
N ASN A 167 -0.73 10.14 3.08
CA ASN A 167 -1.98 9.88 2.38
C ASN A 167 -1.82 8.97 1.15
N LYS A 168 -0.65 8.34 0.99
CA LYS A 168 -0.33 7.46 -0.13
C LYS A 168 0.35 6.20 0.35
N VAL A 169 -0.13 5.05 -0.10
CA VAL A 169 0.55 3.77 0.07
C VAL A 169 0.53 2.96 -1.22
N ALA A 170 1.56 2.15 -1.44
CA ALA A 170 1.74 1.37 -2.64
C ALA A 170 2.01 -0.12 -2.36
N PHE A 171 1.49 -0.99 -3.23
CA PHE A 171 1.68 -2.43 -3.24
C PHE A 171 2.52 -2.81 -4.44
N TRP A 172 3.76 -3.20 -4.19
CA TRP A 172 4.64 -3.78 -5.20
C TRP A 172 4.49 -5.29 -5.17
N MET A 173 3.60 -5.83 -6.00
CA MET A 173 3.26 -7.25 -5.98
C MET A 173 3.18 -7.85 -7.37
N ALA A 174 3.73 -9.06 -7.54
CA ALA A 174 3.77 -9.79 -8.80
C ALA A 174 2.41 -9.89 -9.52
N THR A 175 2.41 -10.01 -10.85
CA THR A 175 1.20 -10.29 -11.64
C THR A 175 0.59 -11.62 -11.22
N GLY A 176 -0.75 -11.69 -11.12
CA GLY A 176 -1.45 -12.90 -10.65
C GLY A 176 -1.49 -13.08 -9.12
N SER A 177 -0.91 -12.18 -8.32
CA SER A 177 -1.00 -12.20 -6.85
C SER A 177 -2.39 -11.79 -6.28
N GLY A 178 -3.36 -11.50 -7.15
CA GLY A 178 -4.72 -11.11 -6.75
C GLY A 178 -4.85 -9.67 -6.25
N LYS A 179 -4.06 -8.74 -6.81
CA LYS A 179 -4.12 -7.29 -6.49
C LYS A 179 -5.54 -6.70 -6.59
N THR A 180 -6.36 -7.14 -7.54
CA THR A 180 -7.75 -6.68 -7.69
C THR A 180 -8.60 -7.00 -6.45
N LEU A 181 -8.48 -8.19 -5.87
CA LEU A 181 -9.20 -8.52 -4.63
C LEU A 181 -8.70 -7.68 -3.46
N LEU A 182 -7.38 -7.50 -3.33
CA LEU A 182 -6.78 -6.63 -2.31
C LEU A 182 -7.29 -5.19 -2.46
N MET A 183 -7.36 -4.68 -3.69
CA MET A 183 -7.86 -3.35 -3.99
C MET A 183 -9.30 -3.14 -3.48
N HIS A 184 -10.19 -4.09 -3.75
CA HIS A 184 -11.58 -3.98 -3.30
C HIS A 184 -11.70 -4.10 -1.78
N ILE A 185 -10.85 -4.90 -1.13
CA ILE A 185 -10.81 -5.00 0.34
C ILE A 185 -10.25 -3.72 0.95
N ASN A 186 -9.22 -3.11 0.36
CA ASN A 186 -8.61 -1.87 0.85
C ASN A 186 -9.63 -0.71 0.88
N ILE A 187 -10.59 -0.67 -0.06
CA ILE A 187 -11.74 0.26 0.00
C ILE A 187 -12.49 0.09 1.32
N LEU A 188 -12.80 -1.16 1.69
CA LEU A 188 -13.55 -1.46 2.90
C LEU A 188 -12.73 -1.17 4.17
N GLN A 189 -11.43 -1.48 4.18
CA GLN A 189 -10.52 -1.17 5.29
C GLN A 189 -10.42 0.35 5.49
N TYR A 190 -10.24 1.11 4.41
CA TYR A 190 -10.22 2.57 4.46
C TYR A 190 -11.50 3.15 5.05
N GLN A 191 -12.66 2.72 4.53
CA GLN A 191 -13.96 3.16 5.05
C GLN A 191 -14.20 2.75 6.50
N HIS A 192 -13.69 1.59 6.91
CA HIS A 192 -13.78 1.12 8.29
C HIS A 192 -13.06 2.09 9.24
N TYR A 193 -11.78 2.41 8.99
CA TYR A 193 -11.02 3.29 9.88
C TYR A 193 -11.42 4.76 9.79
N LEU A 194 -11.80 5.23 8.59
CA LEU A 194 -12.39 6.56 8.42
C LEU A 194 -13.61 6.72 9.34
N LYS A 195 -14.51 5.72 9.36
CA LYS A 195 -15.69 5.73 10.22
C LYS A 195 -15.33 5.57 11.70
N LEU A 196 -14.42 4.63 12.02
CA LEU A 196 -14.05 4.31 13.39
C LEU A 196 -13.51 5.52 14.15
N HIS A 197 -12.71 6.35 13.47
CA HIS A 197 -12.07 7.54 14.05
C HIS A 197 -12.81 8.84 13.74
N GLY A 198 -14.09 8.76 13.36
CA GLY A 198 -14.97 9.93 13.18
C GLY A 198 -14.63 10.82 11.98
N GLY A 199 -13.87 10.30 11.02
CA GLY A 199 -13.56 10.99 9.78
C GLY A 199 -14.79 11.20 8.91
N LYS A 200 -14.78 12.29 8.15
CA LYS A 200 -15.85 12.58 7.19
C LYS A 200 -15.73 11.64 6.01
N ARG A 201 -16.86 11.08 5.60
CA ARG A 201 -17.02 10.22 4.42
C ARG A 201 -16.33 10.83 3.17
N GLU A 202 -15.66 9.99 2.38
CA GLU A 202 -15.03 10.40 1.11
C GLU A 202 -16.08 10.81 0.07
N ASP A 203 -15.74 11.84 -0.71
CA ASP A 203 -16.63 12.48 -1.67
C ASP A 203 -16.83 11.58 -2.90
N ARG A 204 -15.74 11.00 -3.43
CA ARG A 204 -15.75 9.96 -4.48
C ARG A 204 -14.69 8.89 -4.23
N ILE A 205 -14.91 7.69 -4.77
CA ILE A 205 -13.89 6.65 -4.91
C ILE A 205 -13.56 6.55 -6.40
N ILE A 206 -12.30 6.71 -6.77
CA ILE A 206 -11.86 6.77 -8.16
C ILE A 206 -10.87 5.64 -8.41
N LEU A 207 -11.14 4.77 -9.37
CA LEU A 207 -10.15 3.82 -9.87
C LEU A 207 -9.57 4.34 -11.18
N LEU A 208 -8.26 4.59 -11.19
CA LEU A 208 -7.50 4.90 -12.40
C LEU A 208 -6.97 3.61 -13.02
N THR A 209 -7.27 3.40 -14.29
CA THR A 209 -6.79 2.27 -15.09
C THR A 209 -5.97 2.78 -16.27
N PRO A 210 -5.10 1.95 -16.86
CA PRO A 210 -4.26 2.37 -17.99
C PRO A 210 -4.96 2.25 -19.36
N SER A 211 -6.19 1.72 -19.41
CA SER A 211 -6.96 1.64 -20.66
C SER A 211 -8.46 1.48 -20.42
N GLU A 212 -9.26 1.81 -21.43
CA GLU A 212 -10.71 1.60 -21.43
C GLU A 212 -11.10 0.12 -21.31
N GLU A 213 -10.37 -0.78 -21.98
CA GLU A 213 -10.60 -2.23 -21.86
C GLU A 213 -10.46 -2.71 -20.40
N LEU A 214 -9.38 -2.29 -19.73
CA LEU A 214 -9.18 -2.62 -18.32
C LEU A 214 -10.21 -1.94 -17.42
N SER A 215 -10.71 -0.76 -17.79
CA SER A 215 -11.82 -0.11 -17.08
C SER A 215 -13.07 -0.98 -17.07
N HIS A 216 -13.40 -1.59 -18.21
CA HIS A 216 -14.54 -2.51 -18.31
C HIS A 216 -14.32 -3.80 -17.53
N GLN A 217 -13.12 -4.38 -17.58
CA GLN A 217 -12.79 -5.57 -16.78
C GLN A 217 -12.92 -5.29 -15.27
N HIS A 218 -12.42 -4.16 -14.79
CA HIS A 218 -12.57 -3.77 -13.38
C HIS A 218 -14.04 -3.56 -12.98
N ARG A 219 -14.88 -3.03 -13.87
CA ARG A 219 -16.32 -2.92 -13.61
C ARG A 219 -16.96 -4.28 -13.35
N GLU A 220 -16.61 -5.30 -14.14
CA GLU A 220 -17.09 -6.67 -13.95
C GLU A 220 -16.58 -7.26 -12.62
N GLU A 221 -15.30 -7.04 -12.29
CA GLU A 221 -14.71 -7.47 -11.03
C GLU A 221 -15.38 -6.81 -9.80
N PHE A 222 -15.73 -5.53 -9.90
CA PHE A 222 -16.48 -4.83 -8.85
C PHE A 222 -17.89 -5.41 -8.65
N GLN A 223 -18.58 -5.74 -9.75
CA GLN A 223 -19.90 -6.39 -9.68
C GLN A 223 -19.83 -7.75 -8.96
N LEU A 224 -18.80 -8.54 -9.24
CA LEU A 224 -18.53 -9.81 -8.53
C LEU A 224 -18.18 -9.56 -7.05
N SER A 225 -17.60 -8.42 -6.72
CA SER A 225 -17.33 -8.01 -5.33
C SER A 225 -18.53 -7.36 -4.62
N GLY A 226 -19.68 -7.23 -5.29
CA GLY A 226 -20.86 -6.57 -4.73
C GLY A 226 -20.65 -5.07 -4.49
N ILE A 227 -19.75 -4.44 -5.24
CA ILE A 227 -19.49 -3.02 -5.23
C ILE A 227 -20.09 -2.43 -6.50
N ASP A 228 -20.90 -1.40 -6.33
CA ASP A 228 -21.50 -0.69 -7.44
C ASP A 228 -20.52 0.35 -7.99
N ALA A 229 -20.12 0.17 -9.24
CA ALA A 229 -19.09 0.94 -9.92
C ALA A 229 -19.45 1.17 -11.39
N GLU A 230 -19.07 2.32 -11.91
CA GLU A 230 -19.30 2.70 -13.30
C GLU A 230 -18.02 3.13 -13.99
N VAL A 231 -17.95 2.91 -15.30
CA VAL A 231 -16.90 3.51 -16.14
C VAL A 231 -17.31 4.93 -16.47
N TYR A 232 -16.40 5.87 -16.28
CA TYR A 232 -16.65 7.28 -16.52
C TYR A 232 -17.12 7.54 -17.94
N SER A 233 -18.24 8.23 -18.04
CA SER A 233 -18.76 8.83 -19.27
C SER A 233 -19.37 10.19 -18.94
N LYS A 234 -19.20 11.16 -19.85
CA LYS A 234 -19.74 12.51 -19.65
C LYS A 234 -21.25 12.55 -19.48
N GLU A 235 -21.95 11.67 -20.18
CA GLU A 235 -23.41 11.54 -20.13
C GLU A 235 -23.87 10.91 -18.81
N GLY A 236 -23.08 9.99 -18.25
CA GLY A 236 -23.35 9.34 -16.97
C GLY A 236 -23.11 10.25 -15.76
N GLU A 237 -22.13 11.16 -15.82
CA GLU A 237 -21.77 12.03 -14.68
C GLU A 237 -22.89 12.99 -14.26
N LEU A 238 -23.74 13.44 -15.19
CA LEU A 238 -24.88 14.31 -14.87
C LEU A 238 -25.92 13.65 -13.96
N PHE A 239 -25.94 12.32 -13.89
CA PHE A 239 -26.96 11.54 -13.21
C PHE A 239 -26.42 10.51 -12.25
N SER A 240 -25.10 10.41 -12.07
CA SER A 240 -24.52 9.28 -11.35
C SER A 240 -24.72 9.38 -9.83
N PRO A 241 -25.49 8.45 -9.23
CA PRO A 241 -25.49 8.23 -7.79
C PRO A 241 -24.31 7.35 -7.35
N HIS A 242 -23.49 6.88 -8.29
CA HIS A 242 -22.47 5.87 -8.05
C HIS A 242 -21.27 6.47 -7.33
N ARG A 243 -20.83 5.74 -6.30
CA ARG A 243 -19.76 6.20 -5.41
C ARG A 243 -18.37 5.81 -5.90
N VAL A 244 -18.29 4.82 -6.77
CA VAL A 244 -17.05 4.32 -7.37
C VAL A 244 -17.08 4.61 -8.87
N VAL A 245 -16.11 5.40 -9.34
CA VAL A 245 -15.97 5.79 -10.75
C VAL A 245 -14.64 5.25 -11.27
N ILE A 246 -14.66 4.58 -12.41
CA ILE A 246 -13.49 4.00 -13.07
C ILE A 246 -13.11 4.89 -14.25
N ILE A 247 -11.88 5.38 -14.28
CA ILE A 247 -11.39 6.34 -15.26
C ILE A 247 -10.14 5.79 -15.92
N ASP A 248 -10.16 5.68 -17.24
CA ASP A 248 -8.95 5.55 -18.04
C ASP A 248 -8.11 6.82 -17.86
N ILE A 249 -6.89 6.68 -17.36
CA ILE A 249 -5.97 7.80 -17.12
C ILE A 249 -5.71 8.64 -18.38
N HIS A 250 -5.79 8.06 -19.58
CA HIS A 250 -5.65 8.78 -20.84
C HIS A 250 -6.85 9.69 -21.15
N LYS A 251 -7.96 9.61 -20.41
CA LYS A 251 -9.09 10.55 -20.49
C LYS A 251 -8.93 11.76 -19.56
N LEU A 252 -7.99 11.74 -18.61
CA LEU A 252 -7.72 12.87 -17.71
C LEU A 252 -6.88 13.95 -18.38
N ARG A 253 -7.36 15.19 -18.40
CA ARG A 253 -6.66 16.38 -18.94
C ARG A 253 -6.74 17.54 -17.97
N ASP A 254 -6.03 18.62 -18.26
CA ASP A 254 -6.12 19.85 -17.48
C ASP A 254 -7.43 20.60 -17.80
N ASP A 255 -7.86 20.56 -19.06
CA ASP A 255 -9.12 21.15 -19.53
C ASP A 255 -10.14 20.11 -20.00
N MET A 256 -11.43 20.47 -19.92
CA MET A 256 -12.52 19.68 -20.46
C MET A 256 -12.43 19.66 -22.00
N GLY A 257 -12.38 18.47 -22.58
CA GLY A 257 -12.36 18.27 -24.04
C GLY A 257 -13.43 17.28 -24.45
N GLU A 258 -13.69 17.07 -25.74
CA GLU A 258 -14.84 16.28 -26.21
C GLU A 258 -14.91 14.86 -25.60
N LYS A 259 -13.77 14.16 -25.53
CA LYS A 259 -13.62 12.81 -24.95
C LYS A 259 -12.82 12.76 -23.65
N THR A 260 -12.45 13.92 -23.11
CA THR A 260 -11.59 14.05 -21.93
C THR A 260 -12.28 14.79 -20.81
N VAL A 261 -11.88 14.51 -19.58
CA VAL A 261 -12.39 15.17 -18.38
C VAL A 261 -11.25 15.89 -17.68
N ALA A 262 -11.53 17.10 -17.19
CA ALA A 262 -10.60 17.89 -16.44
C ALA A 262 -10.42 17.30 -15.04
N VAL A 263 -9.18 17.24 -14.56
CA VAL A 263 -8.89 16.67 -13.23
C VAL A 263 -9.59 17.45 -12.11
N ASN A 264 -9.77 18.76 -12.28
CA ASN A 264 -10.49 19.62 -11.32
C ASN A 264 -11.99 19.31 -11.21
N ALA A 265 -12.59 18.56 -12.16
CA ALA A 265 -13.97 18.09 -12.03
C ALA A 265 -14.15 17.09 -10.87
N PHE A 266 -13.04 16.54 -10.37
CA PHE A 266 -12.98 15.63 -9.25
C PHE A 266 -12.35 16.27 -8.01
N GLU A 267 -12.40 17.59 -7.84
CA GLU A 267 -11.96 18.22 -6.59
C GLU A 267 -12.73 17.66 -5.38
N GLY A 268 -12.03 17.49 -4.25
CA GLY A 268 -12.61 16.99 -3.01
C GLY A 268 -11.74 15.97 -2.29
N ARG A 269 -12.34 15.32 -1.30
CA ARG A 269 -11.72 14.29 -0.47
C ARG A 269 -11.98 12.93 -1.10
N ASN A 270 -11.19 12.59 -2.10
CA ASN A 270 -11.34 11.33 -2.83
C ASN A 270 -10.53 10.19 -2.21
N LEU A 271 -11.02 8.96 -2.38
CA LEU A 271 -10.18 7.78 -2.29
C LEU A 271 -9.77 7.38 -3.71
N VAL A 272 -8.48 7.44 -4.03
CA VAL A 272 -7.95 7.11 -5.35
C VAL A 272 -7.27 5.73 -5.31
N LEU A 273 -7.62 4.88 -6.26
CA LEU A 273 -7.01 3.58 -6.50
C LEU A 273 -6.31 3.67 -7.84
N VAL A 274 -5.04 3.25 -7.93
CA VAL A 274 -4.28 3.31 -9.18
C VAL A 274 -3.84 1.90 -9.55
N ASP A 275 -4.43 1.37 -10.62
CA ASP A 275 -3.95 0.14 -11.23
C ASP A 275 -2.77 0.43 -12.17
N GLU A 276 -1.81 -0.49 -12.20
CA GLU A 276 -0.53 -0.34 -12.88
C GLU A 276 0.16 1.01 -12.59
N GLY A 277 0.31 1.34 -11.30
CA GLY A 277 0.88 2.61 -10.81
C GLY A 277 2.29 2.93 -11.34
N HIS A 278 3.01 1.94 -11.87
CA HIS A 278 4.29 2.17 -12.58
C HIS A 278 4.12 2.87 -13.94
N ARG A 279 2.94 2.81 -14.56
CA ARG A 279 2.67 3.54 -15.80
C ARG A 279 2.66 5.03 -15.48
N GLY A 280 3.31 5.85 -16.30
CA GLY A 280 3.61 7.24 -15.95
C GLY A 280 4.82 7.40 -15.03
N THR A 281 5.71 6.40 -14.93
CA THR A 281 7.03 6.57 -14.32
C THR A 281 8.20 6.41 -15.32
N SER A 282 7.92 6.30 -16.63
CA SER A 282 8.92 6.35 -17.71
C SER A 282 8.53 7.36 -18.81
N GLY A 283 9.52 8.07 -19.38
CA GLY A 283 9.33 8.99 -20.52
C GLY A 283 8.89 10.43 -20.18
N VAL A 284 8.43 11.18 -21.19
CA VAL A 284 7.97 12.58 -21.06
C VAL A 284 6.63 12.67 -20.30
N GLU A 285 5.87 11.58 -20.24
CA GLU A 285 4.55 11.51 -19.60
C GLU A 285 4.61 11.39 -18.05
N ILE A 286 5.80 11.25 -17.47
CA ILE A 286 5.97 10.99 -16.02
C ILE A 286 5.35 12.08 -15.16
N GLY A 287 5.73 13.33 -15.47
CA GLY A 287 5.31 14.48 -14.67
C GLY A 287 3.80 14.68 -14.74
N ALA A 288 3.24 14.56 -15.94
CA ALA A 288 1.81 14.80 -16.16
C ALA A 288 0.93 13.80 -15.40
N TRP A 289 1.27 12.51 -15.40
CA TRP A 289 0.44 11.49 -14.75
C TRP A 289 0.54 11.56 -13.24
N MET A 290 1.76 11.67 -12.70
CA MET A 290 1.98 11.83 -11.27
C MET A 290 1.33 13.10 -10.73
N GLN A 291 1.41 14.21 -11.47
CA GLN A 291 0.75 15.46 -11.10
C GLN A 291 -0.77 15.29 -11.04
N LYS A 292 -1.38 14.65 -12.04
CA LYS A 292 -2.83 14.40 -12.07
C LYS A 292 -3.28 13.48 -10.93
N ARG A 293 -2.51 12.42 -10.63
CA ARG A 293 -2.77 11.54 -9.47
C ARG A 293 -2.72 12.32 -8.16
N ASN A 294 -1.69 13.13 -7.96
CA ASN A 294 -1.54 13.94 -6.76
C ASN A 294 -2.66 14.98 -6.63
N GLN A 295 -3.11 15.58 -7.73
CA GLN A 295 -4.23 16.52 -7.72
C GLN A 295 -5.56 15.82 -7.35
N LEU A 296 -5.81 14.62 -7.86
CA LEU A 296 -7.00 13.84 -7.51
C LEU A 296 -7.05 13.44 -6.04
N CYS A 297 -5.90 13.28 -5.38
CA CYS A 297 -5.82 12.85 -3.98
C CYS A 297 -5.32 13.93 -3.01
N GLU A 298 -5.25 15.20 -3.42
CA GLU A 298 -4.68 16.30 -2.62
C GLU A 298 -5.27 16.37 -1.20
N ASN A 299 -6.60 16.24 -1.09
CA ASN A 299 -7.33 16.24 0.18
C ASN A 299 -7.83 14.84 0.58
N GLY A 300 -7.31 13.81 -0.09
CA GLY A 300 -7.82 12.45 -0.05
C GLY A 300 -6.77 11.44 0.40
N PHE A 301 -6.90 10.22 -0.10
CA PHE A 301 -5.96 9.13 0.12
C PHE A 301 -5.78 8.32 -1.17
N SER A 302 -4.59 7.77 -1.42
CA SER A 302 -4.32 6.93 -2.60
C SER A 302 -3.71 5.58 -2.27
N PHE A 303 -4.27 4.52 -2.86
CA PHE A 303 -3.63 3.21 -2.96
C PHE A 303 -3.10 2.99 -4.38
N GLU A 304 -1.84 2.61 -4.53
CA GLU A 304 -1.24 2.32 -5.83
C GLU A 304 -0.79 0.85 -5.94
N TYR A 305 -0.99 0.22 -7.10
CA TYR A 305 -0.75 -1.19 -7.32
C TYR A 305 0.13 -1.39 -8.55
N SER A 306 1.20 -2.17 -8.45
CA SER A 306 2.03 -2.50 -9.60
C SER A 306 2.89 -3.73 -9.39
N ALA A 307 3.18 -4.47 -10.45
CA ALA A 307 4.18 -5.54 -10.44
C ALA A 307 5.61 -5.04 -10.69
N THR A 308 5.76 -3.85 -11.30
CA THR A 308 7.04 -3.42 -11.89
C THR A 308 7.55 -2.08 -11.35
N PHE A 309 7.19 -1.71 -10.10
CA PHE A 309 7.66 -0.47 -9.49
C PHE A 309 9.18 -0.34 -9.53
N GLY A 310 9.93 -1.36 -9.09
CA GLY A 310 11.39 -1.29 -9.05
C GLY A 310 12.03 -1.08 -10.42
N GLN A 311 11.57 -1.80 -11.46
CA GLN A 311 12.07 -1.63 -12.82
C GLN A 311 11.75 -0.23 -13.35
N ALA A 312 10.52 0.25 -13.13
CA ALA A 312 10.06 1.51 -13.68
C ALA A 312 10.70 2.72 -12.98
N ILE A 313 10.86 2.67 -11.66
CA ILE A 313 11.55 3.71 -10.87
C ILE A 313 13.03 3.76 -11.26
N LYS A 314 13.71 2.60 -11.35
CA LYS A 314 15.11 2.54 -11.80
C LYS A 314 15.28 3.08 -13.22
N ALA A 315 14.38 2.73 -14.14
CA ALA A 315 14.42 3.21 -15.52
C ALA A 315 14.14 4.72 -15.63
N SER A 316 13.38 5.30 -14.69
CA SER A 316 13.06 6.73 -14.68
C SER A 316 14.29 7.62 -14.45
N GLY A 317 15.29 7.14 -13.72
CA GLY A 317 16.42 7.96 -13.24
C GLY A 317 16.01 9.15 -12.37
N ASN A 318 14.74 9.22 -11.94
CA ASN A 318 14.18 10.34 -11.20
C ASN A 318 14.32 10.11 -9.69
N ARG A 319 15.26 10.83 -9.08
CA ARG A 319 15.53 10.74 -7.65
C ARG A 319 14.36 11.20 -6.77
N GLU A 320 13.55 12.15 -7.23
CA GLU A 320 12.35 12.56 -6.47
C GLU A 320 11.32 11.45 -6.43
N LEU A 321 11.12 10.75 -7.55
CA LEU A 321 10.22 9.61 -7.64
C LEU A 321 10.70 8.44 -6.77
N GLU A 322 12.01 8.15 -6.77
CA GLU A 322 12.61 7.18 -5.85
C GLU A 322 12.29 7.52 -4.39
N GLN A 323 12.38 8.80 -4.00
CA GLN A 323 12.09 9.25 -2.64
C GLN A 323 10.61 9.08 -2.28
N VAL A 324 9.68 9.33 -3.21
CA VAL A 324 8.25 9.10 -3.00
C VAL A 324 7.98 7.63 -2.69
N TYR A 325 8.44 6.72 -3.54
CA TYR A 325 8.13 5.29 -3.38
C TYR A 325 8.96 4.59 -2.30
N ALA A 326 10.16 5.07 -1.98
CA ALA A 326 10.89 4.65 -0.79
C ALA A 326 10.10 4.90 0.51
N LYS A 327 9.22 5.92 0.51
CA LYS A 327 8.36 6.28 1.65
C LYS A 327 6.98 5.63 1.63
N CYS A 328 6.40 5.31 0.47
CA CYS A 328 5.01 4.87 0.39
C CYS A 328 4.81 3.38 0.05
N ILE A 329 5.83 2.63 -0.39
CA ILE A 329 5.65 1.18 -0.59
C ILE A 329 5.43 0.52 0.78
N LEU A 330 4.20 0.07 0.98
CA LEU A 330 3.70 -0.59 2.18
C LEU A 330 4.08 -2.07 2.17
N PHE A 331 3.91 -2.70 1.02
CA PHE A 331 4.08 -4.13 0.85
C PHE A 331 4.85 -4.46 -0.43
N ASP A 332 5.90 -5.26 -0.28
CA ASP A 332 6.72 -5.78 -1.37
C ASP A 332 6.64 -7.31 -1.41
N TYR A 333 6.16 -7.83 -2.54
CA TYR A 333 6.08 -9.23 -2.91
C TYR A 333 6.31 -9.34 -4.42
N SER A 334 7.47 -8.84 -4.86
CA SER A 334 7.90 -8.77 -6.26
C SER A 334 8.75 -9.94 -6.72
#